data_AF-A0A7X0J366-F1
#
_entry.id   AF-A0A7X0J366-F1
#
_cell.length_a   1.000
_cell.length_b   1.000
_cell.length_c   1.000
_cell.angle_alpha   90.00
_cell.angle_beta   90.00
_cell.angle_gamma   90.00
#
_symmetry.space_group_name_H-M   'P 1'
#
loop_
_entity.id
_entity.type
_entity.pdbx_description
1 polymer ?
#
loop_
_entity_poly.entity_id
_entity_poly.type
_entity_poly.pdbx_seq_one_letter_code
_entity_poly.pdbx_strand_id
1 'polypeptide(L)'
;MNPELLKKCLSGNASEEELEIYSKWMEGDDDESDAEDITAGNIPLQGEVWARIKAQNLKHDHSQLYKNRVFKLAIAASLLAIFYFFGFQRNEPAGHQLVFRYDRSKPSQEKEFDGLRIRLGQNGKVKLAQQANEPLDISFSGNMMLSNTTSSDKEILVVSKSTDGQTWSKKLNLRKGRSYLLGYYLYKADELVVAENRNLMNMPPALAMNMKRDFNL
;
A
#
# COMPACT_ATOMS: atom_id res chain seq x y z
N MET A 1 -14.83 -61.22 15.94
CA MET A 1 -14.68 -61.40 14.48
C MET A 1 -13.67 -60.41 13.89
N ASN A 2 -12.79 -60.84 12.97
CA ASN A 2 -11.75 -60.00 12.35
C ASN A 2 -12.32 -59.20 11.15
N PRO A 3 -12.17 -57.86 11.09
CA PRO A 3 -12.80 -57.02 10.07
C PRO A 3 -12.34 -57.29 8.62
N GLU A 4 -11.14 -57.82 8.42
CA GLU A 4 -10.64 -58.10 7.06
C GLU A 4 -11.31 -59.30 6.42
N LEU A 5 -11.61 -60.34 7.20
CA LEU A 5 -12.35 -61.53 6.76
C LEU A 5 -13.78 -61.17 6.32
N LEU A 6 -14.45 -60.31 7.08
CA LEU A 6 -15.82 -59.88 6.78
C LEU A 6 -15.90 -59.14 5.43
N LYS A 7 -14.91 -58.28 5.16
CA LYS A 7 -14.80 -57.55 3.89
C LYS A 7 -14.50 -58.50 2.71
N LYS A 8 -13.72 -59.55 2.95
CA LYS A 8 -13.37 -60.56 1.95
C LYS A 8 -14.56 -61.45 1.59
N CYS A 9 -15.36 -61.87 2.57
CA CYS A 9 -16.60 -62.62 2.34
C CYS A 9 -17.66 -61.78 1.58
N LEU A 10 -17.85 -60.51 1.97
CA LEU A 10 -18.81 -59.63 1.29
C LEU A 10 -18.41 -59.25 -0.14
N SER A 11 -17.12 -59.36 -0.49
CA SER A 11 -16.62 -59.07 -1.83
C SER A 11 -16.59 -60.30 -2.76
N GLY A 12 -17.04 -61.46 -2.30
CA GLY A 12 -17.13 -62.69 -3.11
C GLY A 12 -15.78 -63.38 -3.40
N ASN A 13 -14.71 -62.94 -2.71
CA ASN A 13 -13.34 -63.43 -2.91
C ASN A 13 -12.83 -64.29 -1.74
N ALA A 14 -13.72 -64.74 -0.86
CA ALA A 14 -13.38 -65.61 0.25
C ALA A 14 -13.24 -67.08 -0.21
N SER A 15 -12.32 -67.83 0.41
CA SER A 15 -12.25 -69.28 0.19
C SER A 15 -13.39 -70.00 0.91
N GLU A 16 -13.64 -71.25 0.53
CA GLU A 16 -14.72 -72.07 1.09
C GLU A 16 -14.57 -72.27 2.62
N GLU A 17 -13.33 -72.41 3.10
CA GLU A 17 -13.00 -72.50 4.54
C GLU A 17 -13.27 -71.18 5.29
N GLU A 18 -13.00 -70.02 4.68
CA GLU A 18 -13.26 -68.70 5.29
C GLU A 18 -14.77 -68.39 5.36
N LEU A 19 -15.54 -68.89 4.39
CA LEU A 19 -17.00 -68.78 4.37
C LEU A 19 -17.66 -69.63 5.46
N GLU A 20 -17.11 -70.82 5.75
CA GLU A 20 -17.61 -71.68 6.83
C GLU A 20 -17.44 -71.02 8.20
N ILE A 21 -16.28 -70.39 8.47
CA ILE A 21 -16.03 -69.62 9.70
C ILE A 21 -16.98 -68.42 9.81
N TYR A 22 -17.26 -67.74 8.69
CA TYR A 22 -18.21 -66.64 8.65
C TYR A 22 -19.66 -67.09 8.89
N SER A 23 -20.09 -68.23 8.30
CA SER A 23 -21.42 -68.80 8.54
C SER A 23 -21.59 -69.20 9.99
N LYS A 24 -20.58 -69.86 10.57
CA LYS A 24 -20.60 -70.28 11.98
C LYS A 24 -20.70 -69.10 12.95
N TRP A 25 -20.02 -67.99 12.64
CA TRP A 25 -20.17 -66.74 13.40
C TRP A 25 -21.55 -66.08 13.21
N MET A 26 -22.10 -66.09 11.98
CA MET A 26 -23.43 -65.55 11.69
C MET A 26 -24.57 -66.36 12.34
N GLU A 27 -24.36 -67.66 12.53
CA GLU A 27 -25.30 -68.57 13.20
C GLU A 27 -25.31 -68.39 14.73
N GLY A 28 -24.47 -67.52 15.28
CA GLY A 28 -24.51 -67.15 16.69
C GLY A 28 -23.99 -68.25 17.61
N ASP A 29 -23.04 -69.06 17.15
CA ASP A 29 -22.20 -69.89 18.02
C ASP A 29 -21.22 -68.95 18.76
N ASP A 30 -21.80 -68.12 19.64
CA ASP A 30 -21.08 -67.31 20.60
C ASP A 30 -20.36 -68.29 21.53
N ASP A 31 -19.04 -68.37 21.43
CA ASP A 31 -18.23 -68.99 22.47
C ASP A 31 -18.66 -68.37 23.81
N GLU A 32 -19.34 -69.18 24.62
CA GLU A 32 -19.97 -68.91 25.92
C GLU A 32 -18.95 -68.51 27.01
N SER A 33 -17.80 -67.96 26.61
CA SER A 33 -16.61 -67.70 27.43
C SER A 33 -16.39 -66.24 27.82
N ASP A 34 -17.25 -65.30 27.37
CA ASP A 34 -17.11 -63.87 27.70
C ASP A 34 -18.29 -63.29 28.51
N ALA A 35 -19.20 -64.13 29.00
CA ALA A 35 -20.21 -63.70 29.97
C ALA A 35 -19.67 -63.83 31.40
N GLU A 36 -18.84 -62.87 31.83
CA GLU A 36 -18.47 -62.74 33.24
C GLU A 36 -19.74 -62.59 34.10
N ASP A 37 -19.95 -63.56 34.99
CA ASP A 37 -21.05 -63.65 35.95
C ASP A 37 -21.05 -62.41 36.87
N ILE A 38 -21.98 -61.47 36.64
CA ILE A 38 -22.13 -60.25 37.44
C ILE A 38 -22.71 -60.64 38.81
N THR A 39 -21.84 -61.04 39.73
CA THR A 39 -22.20 -61.27 41.13
C THR A 39 -22.34 -59.94 41.88
N ALA A 40 -23.29 -59.89 42.82
CA ALA A 40 -23.72 -58.71 43.58
C ALA A 40 -22.64 -58.01 44.46
N GLY A 41 -21.37 -58.40 44.35
CA GLY A 41 -20.23 -57.82 45.07
C GLY A 41 -19.46 -56.75 44.29
N ASN A 42 -19.72 -56.55 42.99
CA ASN A 42 -18.88 -55.73 42.09
C ASN A 42 -19.57 -54.48 41.51
N ILE A 43 -20.58 -53.94 42.19
CA ILE A 43 -21.15 -52.64 41.82
C ILE A 43 -20.33 -51.55 42.55
N PRO A 44 -19.40 -50.84 41.88
CA PRO A 44 -18.79 -49.67 42.50
C PRO A 44 -19.92 -48.69 42.88
N LEU A 45 -19.93 -48.21 44.13
CA LEU A 45 -20.93 -47.27 44.62
C LEU A 45 -21.13 -46.17 43.57
N GLN A 46 -22.33 -46.07 43.00
CA GLN A 46 -22.67 -45.14 41.90
C GLN A 46 -22.16 -43.71 42.15
N GLY A 47 -22.06 -43.29 43.40
CA GLY A 47 -21.53 -41.97 43.79
C GLY A 47 -20.08 -41.72 43.36
N GLU A 48 -19.20 -42.72 43.38
CA GLU A 48 -17.78 -42.53 43.02
C GLU A 48 -17.60 -42.43 41.50
N VAL A 49 -18.37 -43.22 40.74
CA VAL A 49 -18.42 -43.17 39.28
C VAL A 49 -18.98 -41.81 38.82
N TRP A 50 -20.07 -41.34 39.43
CA TRP A 50 -20.64 -40.03 39.13
C TRP A 50 -19.71 -38.87 39.50
N ALA A 51 -18.95 -38.98 40.60
CA ALA A 51 -17.97 -37.97 40.98
C ALA A 51 -16.83 -37.87 39.96
N ARG A 52 -16.32 -39.01 39.45
CA ARG A 52 -15.29 -39.02 38.39
C ARG A 52 -15.80 -38.44 37.07
N ILE A 53 -17.02 -38.79 36.66
CA ILE A 53 -17.65 -38.25 35.44
C ILE A 53 -17.82 -36.72 35.55
N LYS A 54 -18.30 -36.23 36.70
CA LYS A 54 -18.50 -34.79 36.92
C LYS A 54 -17.17 -34.02 36.93
N ALA A 55 -16.12 -34.60 37.52
CA ALA A 55 -14.78 -34.00 37.54
C ALA A 55 -14.11 -33.96 36.16
N GLN A 56 -14.31 -34.99 35.33
CA GLN A 56 -13.79 -35.02 33.95
C GLN A 56 -14.53 -34.04 33.03
N ASN A 57 -15.85 -33.92 33.15
CA ASN A 57 -16.62 -32.96 32.35
C ASN A 57 -16.26 -31.51 32.65
N LEU A 58 -16.05 -31.15 33.93
CA LEU A 58 -15.60 -29.80 34.31
C LEU A 58 -14.23 -29.45 33.72
N LYS A 59 -13.27 -30.39 33.70
CA LYS A 59 -11.95 -30.16 33.09
C LYS A 59 -12.02 -30.03 31.57
N HIS A 60 -12.90 -30.77 30.91
CA HIS A 60 -13.05 -30.71 29.46
C HIS A 60 -13.69 -29.38 29.02
N ASP A 61 -14.72 -28.93 29.75
CA ASP A 61 -15.52 -27.73 29.42
C ASP A 61 -14.70 -26.43 29.55
N HIS A 62 -13.91 -26.28 30.63
CA HIS A 62 -13.05 -25.12 30.81
C HIS A 62 -11.97 -24.97 29.72
N SER A 63 -11.43 -26.08 29.21
CA SER A 63 -10.39 -26.06 28.18
C SER A 63 -10.91 -25.65 26.80
N GLN A 64 -12.14 -26.06 26.44
CA GLN A 64 -12.76 -25.71 25.17
C GLN A 64 -13.24 -24.25 25.16
N LEU A 65 -13.81 -23.78 26.27
CA LEU A 65 -14.23 -22.39 26.41
C LEU A 65 -13.06 -21.41 26.33
N TYR A 66 -11.90 -21.75 26.92
CA TYR A 66 -10.70 -20.92 26.84
C TYR A 66 -10.12 -20.87 25.42
N LYS A 67 -10.02 -22.02 24.73
CA LYS A 67 -9.59 -22.09 23.33
C LYS A 67 -10.48 -21.26 22.40
N ASN A 68 -11.79 -21.35 22.59
CA ASN A 68 -12.76 -20.59 21.78
C ASN A 68 -12.69 -19.07 22.04
N ARG A 69 -12.38 -18.64 23.28
CA ARG A 69 -12.18 -17.21 23.58
C ARG A 69 -10.89 -16.67 22.98
N VAL A 70 -9.79 -17.41 23.08
CA VAL A 70 -8.50 -17.00 22.49
C VAL A 70 -8.59 -16.95 20.96
N PHE A 71 -9.28 -17.91 20.33
CA PHE A 71 -9.47 -17.92 18.88
C PHE A 71 -10.31 -16.73 18.39
N LYS A 72 -11.39 -16.37 19.13
CA LYS A 72 -12.21 -15.19 18.82
C LYS A 72 -11.43 -13.88 19.00
N LEU A 73 -10.59 -13.79 20.03
CA LEU A 73 -9.70 -12.63 20.24
C LEU A 73 -8.65 -12.49 19.12
N ALA A 74 -8.06 -13.61 18.67
CA ALA A 74 -7.10 -13.60 17.57
C ALA A 74 -7.72 -13.14 16.25
N ILE A 75 -8.97 -13.55 15.96
CA ILE A 75 -9.71 -13.09 14.78
C ILE A 75 -10.06 -11.59 14.87
N ALA A 76 -10.48 -11.11 16.04
CA ALA A 76 -10.78 -9.68 16.21
C ALA A 76 -9.52 -8.81 16.05
N ALA A 77 -8.38 -9.26 16.58
CA ALA A 77 -7.10 -8.56 16.45
C ALA A 77 -6.58 -8.56 15.00
N SER A 78 -6.74 -9.66 14.26
CA SER A 78 -6.34 -9.73 12.85
C SER A 78 -7.20 -8.82 11.98
N LEU A 79 -8.51 -8.77 12.22
CA LEU A 79 -9.41 -7.85 11.52
C LEU A 79 -9.08 -6.38 11.82
N LEU A 80 -8.77 -6.03 13.07
CA LEU A 80 -8.33 -4.68 13.42
C LEU A 80 -6.99 -4.31 12.77
N ALA A 81 -6.04 -5.24 12.69
CA ALA A 81 -4.76 -5.02 12.02
C ALA A 81 -4.95 -4.79 10.50
N ILE A 82 -5.82 -5.58 9.86
CA ILE A 82 -6.19 -5.39 8.45
C ILE A 82 -6.90 -4.04 8.26
N PHE A 83 -7.88 -3.69 9.10
CA PHE A 83 -8.60 -2.42 8.97
C PHE A 83 -7.70 -1.21 9.22
N TYR A 84 -6.73 -1.31 10.12
CA TYR A 84 -5.72 -0.28 10.32
C TYR A 84 -4.77 -0.17 9.12
N PHE A 85 -4.26 -1.30 8.61
CA PHE A 85 -3.32 -1.30 7.48
C PHE A 85 -3.97 -0.81 6.17
N PHE A 86 -5.21 -1.20 5.89
CA PHE A 86 -5.92 -0.77 4.68
C PHE A 86 -6.70 0.54 4.85
N GLY A 87 -7.14 0.89 6.06
CA GLY A 87 -7.90 2.11 6.34
C GLY A 87 -7.04 3.36 6.52
N PHE A 88 -5.82 3.20 7.08
CA PHE A 88 -4.87 4.31 7.25
C PHE A 88 -3.88 4.48 6.10
N GLN A 89 -3.73 3.51 5.19
CA GLN A 89 -3.07 3.73 3.89
C GLN A 89 -3.95 4.53 2.91
N ARG A 90 -4.73 5.49 3.42
CA ARG A 90 -5.44 6.45 2.60
C ARG A 90 -4.40 7.40 2.02
N ASN A 91 -3.95 7.08 0.81
CA ASN A 91 -3.26 7.93 -0.16
C ASN A 91 -2.70 9.22 0.46
N GLU A 92 -1.51 9.15 1.07
CA GLU A 92 -0.66 10.34 0.99
C GLU A 92 -0.46 10.58 -0.51
N PRO A 93 -0.95 11.70 -1.05
CA PRO A 93 -0.69 12.00 -2.44
C PRO A 93 0.82 12.23 -2.52
N ALA A 94 1.52 11.25 -3.09
CA ALA A 94 2.95 11.29 -3.24
C ALA A 94 3.34 12.66 -3.83
N GLY A 95 4.03 13.47 -3.03
CA GLY A 95 4.51 14.76 -3.50
C GLY A 95 5.44 14.50 -4.68
N HIS A 96 5.12 15.07 -5.84
CA HIS A 96 5.96 14.91 -7.02
C HIS A 96 7.01 16.02 -7.00
N GLN A 97 8.29 15.64 -7.06
CA GLN A 97 9.40 16.58 -7.12
C GLN A 97 10.23 16.33 -8.38
N LEU A 98 10.56 17.40 -9.10
CA LEU A 98 11.47 17.35 -10.24
C LEU A 98 12.60 18.36 -10.05
N VAL A 99 13.85 17.89 -10.20
CA VAL A 99 15.04 18.74 -10.20
C VAL A 99 15.72 18.58 -11.55
N PHE A 100 15.91 19.69 -12.24
CA PHE A 100 16.49 19.73 -13.58
C PHE A 100 17.55 20.84 -13.66
N ARG A 101 18.66 20.55 -14.34
CA ARG A 101 19.77 21.46 -14.55
C ARG A 101 20.03 21.57 -16.04
N TYR A 102 20.43 22.76 -16.48
CA TYR A 102 20.84 23.00 -17.84
C TYR A 102 22.03 22.10 -18.21
N ASP A 103 21.89 21.39 -19.33
CA ASP A 103 22.93 20.54 -19.90
C ASP A 103 23.43 21.16 -21.20
N ARG A 104 24.74 21.47 -21.25
CA ARG A 104 25.38 22.06 -22.44
C ARG A 104 25.34 21.15 -23.66
N SER A 105 25.27 19.83 -23.46
CA SER A 105 25.16 18.87 -24.57
C SER A 105 23.78 18.88 -25.22
N LYS A 106 22.75 19.36 -24.51
CA LYS A 106 21.35 19.41 -24.95
C LYS A 106 20.72 20.77 -24.61
N PRO A 107 21.15 21.87 -25.26
CA PRO A 107 20.73 23.24 -24.93
C PRO A 107 19.24 23.53 -25.15
N SER A 108 18.55 22.69 -25.92
CA SER A 108 17.11 22.76 -26.18
C SER A 108 16.31 21.74 -25.36
N GLN A 109 16.88 21.18 -24.29
CA GLN A 109 16.17 20.20 -23.48
C GLN A 109 14.99 20.86 -22.77
N GLU A 110 13.79 20.42 -23.14
CA GLU A 110 12.54 20.78 -22.48
C GLU A 110 12.12 19.64 -21.55
N LYS A 111 11.58 20.00 -20.39
CA LYS A 111 11.01 19.07 -19.42
C LYS A 111 9.57 19.44 -19.16
N GLU A 112 8.71 18.43 -19.11
CA GLU A 112 7.32 18.61 -18.75
C GLU A 112 7.10 18.21 -17.29
N PHE A 113 6.37 19.04 -16.55
CA PHE A 113 5.99 18.79 -15.17
C PHE A 113 4.60 19.37 -14.92
N ASP A 114 3.63 18.51 -14.61
CA ASP A 114 2.25 18.88 -14.31
C ASP A 114 1.63 19.84 -15.35
N GLY A 115 1.78 19.54 -16.64
CA GLY A 115 1.24 20.39 -17.72
C GLY A 115 1.93 21.76 -17.86
N LEU A 116 3.14 21.89 -17.30
CA LEU A 116 4.05 22.99 -17.61
C LEU A 116 5.24 22.46 -18.37
N ARG A 117 5.59 23.13 -19.46
CA ARG A 117 6.82 22.88 -20.21
C ARG A 117 7.88 23.88 -19.80
N ILE A 118 8.99 23.38 -19.28
CA ILE A 118 10.10 24.16 -18.75
C ILE A 118 11.31 24.01 -19.67
N ARG A 119 11.92 25.15 -20.03
CA ARG A 119 13.22 25.24 -20.70
C ARG A 119 14.13 26.14 -19.87
N LEU A 120 15.36 25.72 -19.62
CA LEU A 120 16.34 26.50 -18.86
C LEU A 120 17.31 27.21 -19.81
N GLY A 121 17.68 28.44 -19.45
CA GLY A 121 18.79 29.16 -20.05
C GLY A 121 20.15 28.66 -19.54
N GLN A 122 21.22 29.28 -20.02
CA GLN A 122 22.58 28.83 -19.71
C GLN A 122 22.84 28.83 -18.20
N ASN A 123 23.44 27.73 -17.70
CA ASN A 123 23.72 27.49 -16.28
C ASN A 123 22.46 27.50 -15.37
N GLY A 124 21.26 27.39 -15.96
CA GLY A 124 20.02 27.36 -15.20
C GLY A 124 19.85 26.09 -14.38
N LYS A 125 19.10 26.20 -13.28
CA LYS A 125 18.65 25.07 -12.47
C LYS A 125 17.25 25.35 -11.95
N VAL A 126 16.41 24.34 -11.90
CA VAL A 126 15.07 24.43 -11.32
C VAL A 126 14.78 23.22 -10.44
N LYS A 127 14.06 23.48 -9.37
CA LYS A 127 13.40 22.51 -8.50
C LYS A 127 11.91 22.84 -8.51
N LEU A 128 11.12 21.85 -8.89
CA LEU A 128 9.66 21.88 -8.89
C LEU A 128 9.19 20.91 -7.82
N ALA A 129 8.24 21.33 -6.99
CA ALA A 129 7.62 20.47 -6.01
C ALA A 129 6.11 20.73 -6.00
N GLN A 130 5.33 19.65 -6.07
CA GLN A 130 3.88 19.72 -5.97
C GLN A 130 3.40 18.80 -4.88
N GLN A 131 2.80 19.39 -3.85
CA GLN A 131 2.01 18.68 -2.85
C GLN A 131 0.54 18.71 -3.28
N ALA A 132 -0.28 17.75 -2.83
CA ALA A 132 -1.69 17.77 -3.22
C ALA A 132 -2.42 18.98 -2.67
N ASN A 133 -3.30 19.54 -3.50
CA ASN A 133 -4.08 20.75 -3.23
C ASN A 133 -3.27 22.02 -2.96
N GLU A 134 -1.95 22.00 -3.14
CA GLU A 134 -1.11 23.19 -3.06
C GLU A 134 -0.69 23.69 -4.45
N PRO A 135 -0.50 25.01 -4.62
CA PRO A 135 0.06 25.54 -5.85
C PRO A 135 1.46 24.96 -6.11
N LEU A 136 1.83 24.86 -7.38
CA LEU A 136 3.15 24.35 -7.76
C LEU A 136 4.26 25.27 -7.25
N ASP A 137 5.16 24.74 -6.43
CA ASP A 137 6.33 25.44 -5.94
C ASP A 137 7.47 25.36 -6.95
N ILE A 138 7.94 26.53 -7.39
CA ILE A 138 9.04 26.66 -8.34
C ILE A 138 10.19 27.43 -7.69
N SER A 139 11.32 26.75 -7.50
CA SER A 139 12.57 27.38 -7.11
C SER A 139 13.59 27.22 -8.22
N PHE A 140 14.11 28.34 -8.75
CA PHE A 140 15.02 28.32 -9.89
C PHE A 140 16.18 29.30 -9.73
N SER A 141 17.24 29.08 -10.50
CA SER A 141 18.38 29.99 -10.67
C SER A 141 18.70 30.16 -12.16
N GLY A 142 19.13 31.36 -12.54
CA GLY A 142 19.39 31.71 -13.93
C GLY A 142 18.12 32.14 -14.68
N ASN A 143 18.08 31.90 -15.99
CA ASN A 143 16.95 32.23 -16.84
C ASN A 143 16.11 30.98 -17.11
N MET A 144 14.78 31.14 -17.18
CA MET A 144 13.85 30.05 -17.44
C MET A 144 12.71 30.51 -18.34
N MET A 145 12.32 29.66 -19.28
CA MET A 145 11.09 29.79 -20.04
C MET A 145 10.10 28.74 -19.55
N LEU A 146 8.88 29.18 -19.28
CA LEU A 146 7.79 28.38 -18.75
C LEU A 146 6.57 28.51 -19.66
N SER A 147 6.06 27.40 -20.17
CA SER A 147 4.87 27.39 -21.03
C SER A 147 3.76 26.57 -20.39
N ASN A 148 2.56 27.13 -20.32
CA ASN A 148 1.38 26.39 -19.85
C ASN A 148 0.81 25.56 -20.99
N THR A 149 0.92 24.23 -20.89
CA THR A 149 0.41 23.25 -21.87
C THR A 149 -0.96 22.69 -21.51
N THR A 150 -1.53 23.08 -20.36
CA THR A 150 -2.88 22.68 -19.95
C THR A 150 -3.97 23.43 -20.71
N SER A 151 -5.21 22.91 -20.63
CA SER A 151 -6.40 23.52 -21.23
C SER A 151 -6.95 24.71 -20.44
N SER A 152 -6.44 24.94 -19.23
CA SER A 152 -6.89 25.99 -18.31
C SER A 152 -5.75 26.92 -17.89
N ASP A 153 -6.10 28.07 -17.31
CA ASP A 153 -5.12 28.91 -16.64
C ASP A 153 -4.59 28.18 -15.41
N LYS A 154 -3.32 28.40 -15.07
CA LYS A 154 -2.66 27.69 -13.99
C LYS A 154 -1.95 28.65 -13.06
N GLU A 155 -2.24 28.49 -11.78
CA GLU A 155 -1.60 29.26 -10.73
C GLU A 155 -0.36 28.54 -10.20
N ILE A 156 0.74 29.27 -10.07
CA ILE A 156 2.02 28.76 -9.57
C ILE A 156 2.54 29.69 -8.48
N LEU A 157 3.37 29.14 -7.59
CA LEU A 157 4.09 29.89 -6.58
C LEU A 157 5.59 29.81 -6.89
N VAL A 158 6.18 30.96 -7.21
CA VAL A 158 7.64 31.04 -7.40
C VAL A 158 8.26 31.41 -6.07
N VAL A 159 9.11 30.54 -5.54
CA VAL A 159 9.76 30.71 -4.24
C VAL A 159 11.25 30.91 -4.46
N SER A 160 11.77 32.02 -3.96
CA SER A 160 13.21 32.31 -3.95
C SER A 160 13.71 32.55 -2.54
N LYS A 161 14.98 32.17 -2.32
CA LYS A 161 15.70 32.45 -1.08
C LYS A 161 16.75 33.51 -1.39
N SER A 162 16.63 34.66 -0.72
CA SER A 162 17.66 35.69 -0.73
C SER A 162 18.95 35.16 -0.07
N THR A 163 20.08 35.80 -0.37
CA THR A 163 21.38 35.55 0.28
C THR A 163 21.31 35.69 1.80
N ASP A 164 20.40 36.52 2.31
CA ASP A 164 20.23 36.79 3.74
C ASP A 164 19.33 35.75 4.44
N GLY A 165 18.97 34.67 3.74
CA GLY A 165 18.10 33.61 4.24
C GLY A 165 16.61 33.95 4.20
N GLN A 166 16.24 35.19 3.86
CA GLN A 166 14.85 35.59 3.70
C GLN A 166 14.24 34.90 2.48
N THR A 167 13.14 34.18 2.69
CA THR A 167 12.39 33.55 1.60
C THR A 167 11.30 34.49 1.15
N TRP A 168 11.22 34.75 -0.15
CA TRP A 168 10.09 35.44 -0.74
C TRP A 168 9.36 34.52 -1.72
N SER A 169 8.05 34.71 -1.83
CA SER A 169 7.21 33.98 -2.77
C SER A 169 6.39 34.94 -3.62
N LYS A 170 6.23 34.62 -4.90
CA LYS A 170 5.41 35.38 -5.85
C LYS A 170 4.44 34.44 -6.55
N LYS A 171 3.16 34.72 -6.37
CA LYS A 171 2.09 34.00 -7.05
C LYS A 171 2.00 34.49 -8.49
N LEU A 172 2.00 33.58 -9.45
CA LEU A 172 1.85 33.90 -10.87
C LEU A 172 0.69 33.11 -11.45
N ASN A 173 -0.08 33.75 -12.32
CA ASN A 173 -1.13 33.09 -13.08
C ASN A 173 -0.69 32.97 -14.53
N LEU A 174 -0.42 31.73 -14.96
CA LEU A 174 0.01 31.39 -16.30
C LEU A 174 -1.22 31.10 -17.16
N ARG A 175 -1.48 31.97 -18.13
CA ARG A 175 -2.61 31.78 -19.04
C ARG A 175 -2.41 30.56 -19.93
N LYS A 176 -3.50 29.86 -20.25
CA LYS A 176 -3.49 28.70 -21.13
C LYS A 176 -2.77 28.97 -22.46
N GLY A 177 -1.91 28.05 -22.88
CA GLY A 177 -1.18 28.12 -24.14
C GLY A 177 -0.18 29.27 -24.26
N ARG A 178 0.16 29.96 -23.16
CA ARG A 178 1.14 31.06 -23.18
C ARG A 178 2.48 30.64 -22.59
N SER A 179 3.53 31.28 -23.11
CA SER A 179 4.91 31.15 -22.65
C SER A 179 5.35 32.41 -21.94
N TYR A 180 6.03 32.22 -20.82
CA TYR A 180 6.54 33.25 -19.93
C TYR A 180 8.05 33.06 -19.76
N LEU A 181 8.76 34.17 -19.65
CA LEU A 181 10.18 34.23 -19.36
C LEU A 181 10.35 34.75 -17.94
N LEU A 182 11.11 34.00 -17.15
CA LEU A 182 11.40 34.28 -15.76
C LEU A 182 12.91 34.42 -15.59
N GLY A 183 13.34 35.51 -14.96
CA GLY A 183 14.73 35.75 -14.61
C GLY A 183 14.84 36.63 -13.38
N TYR A 184 15.88 36.41 -12.59
CA TYR A 184 16.23 37.30 -11.49
C TYR A 184 17.03 38.47 -12.04
N TYR A 185 16.63 39.68 -11.66
CA TYR A 185 17.35 40.90 -11.99
C TYR A 185 17.96 41.48 -10.72
N LEU A 186 19.29 41.44 -10.65
CA LEU A 186 20.08 42.00 -9.58
C LEU A 186 20.26 43.51 -9.82
N TYR A 187 19.26 44.33 -9.49
CA TYR A 187 19.37 45.78 -9.56
C TYR A 187 18.75 46.44 -8.33
N LYS A 188 19.62 46.89 -7.42
CA LYS A 188 19.30 47.49 -6.11
C LYS A 188 18.57 46.57 -5.12
N ALA A 189 17.69 45.68 -5.59
CA ALA A 189 17.09 44.57 -4.87
C ALA A 189 16.96 43.35 -5.81
N ASP A 190 16.94 42.14 -5.26
CA ASP A 190 16.74 40.90 -6.02
C ASP A 190 15.28 40.80 -6.49
N GLU A 191 15.00 41.33 -7.68
CA GLU A 191 13.64 41.34 -8.23
C GLU A 191 13.44 40.21 -9.24
N LEU A 192 12.35 39.47 -9.08
CA LEU A 192 11.91 38.53 -10.10
C LEU A 192 11.15 39.26 -11.20
N VAL A 193 11.78 39.28 -12.37
CA VAL A 193 11.20 39.78 -13.61
C VAL A 193 10.48 38.63 -14.31
N VAL A 194 9.19 38.86 -14.58
CA VAL A 194 8.35 37.94 -15.35
C VAL A 194 7.80 38.71 -16.53
N ALA A 195 8.05 38.23 -17.75
CA ALA A 195 7.40 38.77 -18.93
C ALA A 195 6.84 37.64 -19.79
N GLU A 196 5.73 37.92 -20.49
CA GLU A 196 5.27 37.04 -21.55
C GLU A 196 6.29 37.03 -22.69
N ASN A 197 6.51 35.88 -23.33
CA ASN A 197 7.51 35.73 -24.40
C ASN A 197 7.35 36.78 -25.52
N ARG A 198 6.10 37.09 -25.89
CA ARG A 198 5.75 38.12 -26.88
C ARG A 198 6.05 39.57 -26.46
N ASN A 199 6.28 39.81 -25.17
CA ASN A 199 6.50 41.13 -24.58
C ASN A 199 7.93 41.25 -24.02
N LEU A 200 8.91 40.69 -24.73
CA LEU A 200 10.31 40.68 -24.31
C LEU A 200 10.89 42.10 -24.13
N MET A 201 10.35 43.07 -24.86
CA MET A 201 10.72 44.49 -24.78
C MET A 201 10.30 45.16 -23.45
N ASN A 202 9.44 44.53 -22.66
CA ASN A 202 9.05 45.02 -21.34
C ASN A 202 10.04 44.61 -20.24
N MET A 203 11.06 43.81 -20.57
CA MET A 203 12.12 43.43 -19.64
C MET A 203 13.26 44.46 -19.64
N PRO A 204 14.03 44.57 -18.54
CA PRO A 204 15.27 45.34 -18.54
C PRO A 204 16.18 44.93 -19.72
N PRO A 205 16.79 45.87 -20.46
CA PRO A 205 17.51 45.56 -21.71
C PRO A 205 18.59 44.47 -21.57
N ALA A 206 19.33 44.47 -20.46
CA ALA A 206 20.35 43.46 -20.19
C ALA A 206 19.73 42.05 -20.03
N LEU A 207 18.58 41.96 -19.36
CA LEU A 207 17.87 40.70 -19.16
C LEU A 207 17.22 40.22 -20.47
N ALA A 208 16.63 41.14 -21.24
CA ALA A 208 16.09 40.85 -22.57
C ALA A 208 17.18 40.28 -23.51
N MET A 209 18.38 40.87 -23.54
CA MET A 209 19.50 40.36 -24.33
C MET A 209 19.92 38.94 -23.91
N ASN A 210 20.00 38.69 -22.60
CA ASN A 210 20.33 37.36 -22.07
C ASN A 210 19.26 36.33 -22.44
N MET A 211 17.97 36.69 -22.34
CA MET A 211 16.85 35.82 -22.72
C MET A 211 16.90 35.48 -24.22
N LYS A 212 17.15 36.46 -25.09
CA LYS A 212 17.30 36.22 -26.54
C LYS A 212 18.44 35.25 -26.84
N ARG A 213 19.60 35.44 -26.19
CA ARG A 213 20.76 34.57 -26.35
C ARG A 213 20.51 33.15 -25.85
N ASP A 214 19.85 33.01 -24.70
CA ASP A 214 19.66 31.72 -24.05
C ASP A 214 18.56 30.88 -24.73
N PHE A 215 17.55 31.53 -25.32
CA PHE A 215 16.41 30.85 -25.92
C PHE A 215 16.33 30.92 -27.45
N ASN A 216 17.23 31.66 -28.10
CA ASN A 216 17.24 31.97 -29.54
C ASN A 216 15.93 32.63 -29.99
N LEU A 217 15.59 33.77 -29.36
CA LEU A 217 14.37 34.57 -29.59
C LEU A 217 14.64 35.84 -30.41
#